data_AF-A0A0P1IEX7-F1
#
_entry.id   AF-A0A0P1IEX7-F1
#
_cell.length_a   1.000
_cell.length_b   1.000
_cell.length_c   1.000
_cell.angle_alpha   90.00
_cell.angle_beta   90.00
_cell.angle_gamma   90.00
#
_symmetry.space_group_name_H-M   'P 1'
#
loop_
_entity.id
_entity.type
_entity.pdbx_description
1 polymer ?
#
loop_
_entity_poly.entity_id
_entity_poly.type
_entity_poly.pdbx_seq_one_letter_code
_entity_poly.pdbx_strand_id
1 'polypeptide(L)'
;MQWILRHLYLERRRLAVVGGMSFVAGATLYSHFTGTQMGIPAPIIIGFFYMVAVVVAAVVTTLLLPGLRRFTDAVAVTRLSFAVWVAATQSYELATSPLVSATIVVGGAIVLLQIGVWYPVAVRNLSFPQGGQHVTNNVRQYLRWLDNAAEYHADAATVFASNRRHAHG
;
A
#
# COMPACT_ATOMS: atom_id res chain seq x y z
N MET A 1 9.65 -24.08 -1.94
CA MET A 1 9.56 -23.22 -0.75
C MET A 1 10.47 -21.98 -0.83
N GLN A 2 11.72 -22.11 -1.29
CA GLN A 2 12.65 -20.97 -1.44
C GLN A 2 12.12 -19.81 -2.31
N TRP A 3 11.36 -20.11 -3.38
CA TRP A 3 10.75 -19.09 -4.23
C TRP A 3 9.76 -18.19 -3.48
N ILE A 4 8.94 -18.75 -2.57
CA ILE A 4 7.95 -17.99 -1.78
C ILE A 4 8.66 -17.04 -0.81
N LEU A 5 9.69 -17.51 -0.12
CA LEU A 5 10.47 -16.70 0.82
C LEU A 5 11.18 -15.55 0.09
N ARG A 6 11.76 -15.82 -1.08
CA ARG A 6 12.36 -14.78 -1.93
C ARG A 6 11.33 -13.75 -2.37
N HIS A 7 10.15 -14.21 -2.77
CA HIS A 7 9.07 -13.33 -3.19
C HIS A 7 8.62 -12.38 -2.06
N LEU A 8 8.45 -12.91 -0.84
CA LEU A 8 8.12 -12.11 0.33
C LEU A 8 9.24 -11.13 0.72
N TYR A 9 10.51 -11.56 0.56
CA TYR A 9 11.64 -10.69 0.87
C TYR A 9 11.75 -9.48 -0.06
N LEU A 10 11.39 -9.64 -1.34
CA LEU A 10 11.33 -8.55 -2.31
C LEU A 10 10.20 -7.56 -1.98
N GLU A 11 9.07 -8.06 -1.48
CA GLU A 11 7.88 -7.27 -1.11
C GLU A 11 7.96 -6.65 0.31
N ARG A 12 9.05 -6.91 1.06
CA ARG A 12 9.16 -6.51 2.48
C ARG A 12 8.92 -5.02 2.72
N ARG A 13 9.45 -4.16 1.84
CA ARG A 13 9.37 -2.70 1.99
C ARG A 13 7.92 -2.23 1.81
N ARG A 14 7.27 -2.73 0.76
CA ARG A 14 5.87 -2.46 0.47
C ARG A 14 4.96 -2.92 1.60
N LEU A 15 5.14 -4.15 2.09
CA LEU A 15 4.38 -4.67 3.24
C LEU A 15 4.60 -3.85 4.52
N ALA A 16 5.83 -3.37 4.76
CA ALA A 16 6.12 -2.49 5.90
C ALA A 16 5.40 -1.14 5.80
N VAL A 17 5.36 -0.54 4.60
CA VAL A 17 4.65 0.73 4.37
C VAL A 17 3.14 0.54 4.54
N VAL A 18 2.56 -0.50 3.92
CA VAL A 18 1.13 -0.84 4.07
C VAL A 18 0.78 -1.11 5.53
N GLY A 19 1.64 -1.84 6.24
CA GLY A 19 1.50 -2.11 7.67
C GLY A 19 1.51 -0.82 8.50
N GLY A 20 2.50 0.05 8.28
CA GLY A 20 2.60 1.34 8.97
C GLY A 20 1.38 2.24 8.73
N MET A 21 0.93 2.37 7.47
CA MET A 21 -0.28 3.11 7.13
C MET A 21 -1.52 2.52 7.81
N SER A 22 -1.64 1.19 7.84
CA SER A 22 -2.76 0.51 8.48
C SER A 22 -2.76 0.70 9.99
N PHE A 23 -1.60 0.64 10.63
CA PHE A 23 -1.43 0.94 12.05
C PHE A 23 -1.91 2.35 12.38
N VAL A 24 -1.41 3.36 11.65
CA VAL A 24 -1.78 4.76 11.86
C VAL A 24 -3.26 4.98 11.60
N ALA A 25 -3.82 4.35 10.56
CA ALA A 25 -5.25 4.44 10.28
C ALA A 25 -6.10 3.84 11.41
N GLY A 26 -5.72 2.65 11.91
CA GLY A 26 -6.41 1.99 13.02
C GLY A 26 -6.33 2.79 14.32
N ALA A 27 -5.14 3.27 14.68
CA ALA A 27 -4.96 4.10 15.87
C ALA A 27 -5.76 5.41 15.79
N THR A 28 -5.77 6.05 14.61
CA THR A 28 -6.50 7.31 14.38
C THR A 28 -8.02 7.11 14.45
N LEU A 29 -8.57 6.07 13.80
CA LEU A 29 -10.01 5.80 13.80
C LEU A 29 -10.56 5.56 15.22
N TYR A 30 -9.78 4.90 16.06
CA TYR A 30 -10.19 4.55 17.43
C TYR A 30 -9.69 5.56 18.48
N SER A 31 -9.11 6.69 18.08
CA SER A 31 -8.55 7.70 18.98
C SER A 31 -9.55 8.28 19.99
N HIS A 32 -10.85 8.21 19.69
CA HIS A 32 -11.93 8.63 20.59
C HIS A 32 -12.15 7.68 21.78
N PHE A 33 -11.63 6.46 21.75
CA PHE A 33 -11.72 5.52 22.87
C PHE A 33 -10.66 5.86 23.92
N THR A 34 -11.09 6.27 25.12
CA THR A 34 -10.22 6.66 26.25
C THR A 34 -9.76 5.48 27.11
N GLY A 35 -10.04 4.24 26.71
CA GLY A 35 -9.65 3.04 27.45
C GLY A 35 -8.14 2.82 27.48
N THR A 36 -7.65 2.18 28.53
CA THR A 36 -6.26 1.68 28.62
C THR A 36 -6.28 0.21 29.05
N GLN A 37 -5.34 -0.59 28.54
CA GLN A 37 -5.17 -1.99 28.92
C GLN A 37 -3.68 -2.19 29.24
N MET A 38 -3.36 -2.64 30.46
CA MET A 38 -1.97 -2.77 30.92
C MET A 38 -1.13 -1.49 30.78
N GLY A 39 -1.75 -0.31 30.94
CA GLY A 39 -1.09 0.99 30.79
C GLY A 39 -0.88 1.45 29.34
N ILE A 40 -1.30 0.68 28.35
CA ILE A 40 -1.23 1.06 26.93
C ILE A 40 -2.59 1.61 26.49
N PRO A 41 -2.65 2.77 25.80
CA PRO A 41 -3.88 3.28 25.20
C PRO A 41 -4.55 2.26 24.27
N ALA A 42 -5.85 2.03 24.45
CA ALA A 42 -6.63 1.12 23.62
C ALA A 42 -6.49 1.36 22.10
N PRO A 43 -6.42 2.61 21.60
CA PRO A 43 -6.27 2.86 20.16
C PRO A 43 -4.96 2.27 19.58
N ILE A 44 -3.89 2.24 20.37
CA ILE A 44 -2.59 1.67 19.95
C ILE A 44 -2.71 0.15 19.80
N ILE A 45 -3.37 -0.51 20.76
CA ILE A 45 -3.58 -1.96 20.73
C ILE A 45 -4.46 -2.33 19.53
N ILE A 46 -5.56 -1.61 19.32
CA ILE A 46 -6.46 -1.84 18.18
C ILE A 46 -5.73 -1.60 16.86
N GLY A 47 -4.98 -0.50 16.75
CA GLY A 47 -4.16 -0.20 15.57
C GLY A 47 -3.14 -1.31 15.27
N PHE A 48 -2.54 -1.91 16.30
CA PHE A 48 -1.61 -3.02 16.14
C PHE A 48 -2.30 -4.29 15.61
N PHE A 49 -3.41 -4.73 16.23
CA PHE A 49 -4.16 -5.89 15.74
C PHE A 49 -4.63 -5.69 14.31
N TYR A 50 -5.07 -4.48 14.00
CA TYR A 50 -5.51 -4.11 12.67
C TYR A 50 -4.38 -4.15 11.65
N MET A 51 -3.20 -3.61 11.97
CA MET A 51 -2.00 -3.72 11.16
C MET A 51 -1.69 -5.19 10.86
N VAL A 52 -1.69 -6.06 11.87
CA VAL A 52 -1.41 -7.50 11.71
C VAL A 52 -2.42 -8.12 10.74
N ALA A 53 -3.72 -7.87 10.93
CA ALA A 53 -4.76 -8.39 10.04
C ALA A 53 -4.58 -7.94 8.58
N VAL A 54 -4.29 -6.65 8.36
CA VAL A 54 -4.07 -6.11 7.01
C VAL A 54 -2.79 -6.66 6.38
N VAL A 55 -1.69 -6.76 7.12
CA VAL A 55 -0.43 -7.33 6.61
C VAL A 55 -0.61 -8.79 6.23
N VAL A 56 -1.31 -9.59 7.04
CA VAL A 56 -1.63 -11.00 6.72
C VAL A 56 -2.48 -11.06 5.44
N ALA A 57 -3.53 -10.26 5.34
CA ALA A 57 -4.35 -10.20 4.14
C ALA A 57 -3.57 -9.77 2.90
N ALA A 58 -2.66 -8.79 3.03
CA ALA A 58 -1.79 -8.32 1.95
C ALA A 58 -0.81 -9.40 1.51
N VAL A 59 -0.21 -10.15 2.45
CA VAL A 59 0.66 -11.29 2.16
C VAL A 59 -0.12 -12.36 1.39
N VAL A 60 -1.29 -12.77 1.88
CA VAL A 60 -2.14 -13.77 1.22
C VAL A 60 -2.54 -13.32 -0.18
N THR A 61 -2.98 -12.07 -0.34
CA THR A 61 -3.37 -11.50 -1.63
C THR A 61 -2.19 -11.42 -2.59
N THR A 62 -1.00 -11.05 -2.10
CA THR A 62 0.22 -10.95 -2.92
C THR A 62 0.65 -12.32 -3.46
N LEU A 63 0.44 -13.39 -2.69
CA LEU A 63 0.74 -14.77 -3.07
C LEU A 63 -0.30 -15.38 -4.02
N LEU A 64 -1.59 -15.17 -3.75
CA LEU A 64 -2.67 -15.79 -4.53
C LEU A 64 -3.05 -14.98 -5.78
N LEU A 65 -3.02 -13.65 -5.68
CA LEU A 65 -3.56 -12.72 -6.66
C LEU A 65 -2.57 -11.57 -6.90
N PRO A 66 -1.43 -11.83 -7.56
CA PRO A 66 -0.37 -10.84 -7.75
C PRO A 66 -0.84 -9.58 -8.51
N GLY A 67 -1.88 -9.69 -9.35
CA GLY A 67 -2.48 -8.55 -10.05
C GLY A 67 -3.17 -7.54 -9.13
N LEU A 68 -3.58 -7.95 -7.91
CA LEU A 68 -4.29 -7.10 -6.95
C LEU A 68 -3.36 -6.34 -5.99
N ARG A 69 -2.04 -6.41 -6.17
CA ARG A 69 -1.08 -5.71 -5.32
C ARG A 69 -1.36 -4.21 -5.23
N ARG A 70 -1.48 -3.55 -6.37
CA ARG A 70 -1.75 -2.10 -6.39
C ARG A 70 -3.08 -1.73 -5.72
N PHE A 71 -4.04 -2.66 -5.73
CA PHE A 71 -5.31 -2.47 -5.04
C PHE A 71 -5.14 -2.47 -3.53
N THR A 72 -4.32 -3.35 -2.94
CA THR A 72 -4.09 -3.33 -1.48
C THR A 72 -3.42 -2.04 -1.03
N ASP A 73 -2.53 -1.48 -1.85
CA ASP A 73 -1.86 -0.21 -1.53
C ASP A 73 -2.85 0.96 -1.61
N ALA A 74 -3.69 0.97 -2.66
CA ALA A 74 -4.73 1.96 -2.81
C ALA A 74 -5.73 1.92 -1.64
N VAL A 75 -6.11 0.72 -1.18
CA VAL A 75 -6.95 0.51 0.00
C VAL A 75 -6.29 1.05 1.27
N ALA A 76 -4.99 0.81 1.46
CA ALA A 76 -4.28 1.31 2.63
C ALA A 76 -4.24 2.84 2.66
N VAL A 77 -3.97 3.46 1.51
CA VAL A 77 -3.94 4.93 1.37
C VAL A 77 -5.33 5.53 1.60
N THR A 78 -6.38 5.00 0.96
CA THR A 78 -7.73 5.56 1.10
C THR A 78 -8.28 5.40 2.49
N ARG A 79 -7.93 4.30 3.16
CA ARG A 79 -8.27 4.05 4.56
C ARG A 79 -7.56 4.99 5.52
N LEU A 80 -6.30 5.30 5.29
CA LEU A 80 -5.59 6.33 6.05
C LEU A 80 -6.23 7.71 5.83
N SER A 81 -6.52 8.08 4.58
CA SER A 81 -7.21 9.34 4.26
C SER A 81 -8.58 9.42 4.93
N PHE A 82 -9.35 8.32 4.92
CA PHE A 82 -10.63 8.23 5.61
C PHE A 82 -10.47 8.39 7.13
N ALA A 83 -9.48 7.74 7.74
CA ALA A 83 -9.18 7.87 9.16
C ALA A 83 -8.86 9.31 9.56
N VAL A 84 -8.01 9.98 8.78
CA VAL A 84 -7.65 11.39 8.99
C VAL A 84 -8.88 12.28 8.83
N TRP A 85 -9.71 12.03 7.82
CA TRP A 85 -10.95 12.79 7.60
C TRP A 85 -11.92 12.64 8.77
N VAL A 86 -12.19 11.41 9.22
CA VAL A 86 -13.07 11.13 10.38
C VAL A 86 -12.55 11.82 11.64
N ALA A 87 -11.23 11.76 11.89
CA ALA A 87 -10.63 12.42 13.04
C ALA A 87 -10.75 13.96 12.95
N ALA A 88 -10.57 14.54 11.76
CA ALA A 88 -10.68 15.98 11.55
C ALA A 88 -12.11 16.50 11.68
N THR A 89 -13.11 15.73 11.21
CA THR A 89 -14.53 16.13 11.25
C THR A 89 -15.27 15.59 12.47
N GLN A 90 -14.59 14.83 13.34
CA GLN A 90 -15.17 14.13 14.49
C GLN A 90 -16.37 13.24 14.13
N SER A 91 -16.45 12.75 12.89
CA SER A 91 -17.60 11.99 12.36
C SER A 91 -17.51 10.49 12.66
N TYR A 92 -17.29 10.14 13.93
CA TYR A 92 -17.05 8.76 14.35
C TYR A 92 -18.21 7.81 14.03
N GLU A 93 -19.45 8.32 13.96
CA GLU A 93 -20.63 7.56 13.58
C GLU A 93 -20.49 6.91 12.19
N LEU A 94 -19.88 7.60 11.22
CA LEU A 94 -19.64 7.06 9.88
C LEU A 94 -18.61 5.93 9.89
N ALA A 95 -17.64 5.98 10.81
CA ALA A 95 -16.65 4.94 10.98
C ALA A 95 -17.21 3.70 11.69
N THR A 96 -18.27 3.84 12.50
CA THR A 96 -18.93 2.70 13.16
C THR A 96 -19.71 1.83 12.19
N SER A 97 -20.17 2.37 11.06
CA SER A 97 -20.89 1.60 10.03
C SER A 97 -19.91 0.82 9.14
N PRO A 98 -19.85 -0.52 9.25
CA PRO A 98 -18.89 -1.31 8.48
C PRO A 98 -19.12 -1.20 6.97
N LEU A 99 -20.38 -1.10 6.56
CA LEU A 99 -20.77 -1.01 5.15
C LEU A 99 -20.35 0.32 4.53
N VAL A 100 -20.56 1.43 5.24
CA VAL A 100 -20.17 2.77 4.77
C VAL A 100 -18.65 2.88 4.70
N SER A 101 -17.94 2.45 5.75
CA SER A 101 -16.47 2.46 5.77
C SER A 101 -15.89 1.61 4.64
N ALA A 102 -16.40 0.39 4.43
CA ALA A 102 -15.94 -0.47 3.34
C ALA A 102 -16.20 0.16 1.96
N THR A 103 -17.38 0.74 1.75
CA THR A 103 -17.74 1.41 0.49
C THR A 103 -16.82 2.60 0.20
N ILE A 104 -16.54 3.44 1.19
CA ILE A 104 -15.65 4.60 1.01
C ILE A 104 -14.22 4.14 0.73
N VAL A 105 -13.71 3.16 1.48
CA VAL A 105 -12.33 2.69 1.33
C VAL A 105 -12.13 1.98 -0.01
N VAL A 106 -13.03 1.07 -0.38
CA VAL A 106 -12.96 0.30 -1.63
C VAL A 106 -13.26 1.21 -2.83
N GLY A 107 -14.33 2.00 -2.78
CA GLY A 107 -14.68 2.95 -3.83
C GLY A 107 -13.57 3.98 -4.04
N GLY A 108 -13.02 4.53 -2.95
CA GLY A 108 -11.86 5.41 -2.99
C GLY A 108 -10.63 4.73 -3.61
N ALA A 109 -10.40 3.44 -3.32
CA ALA A 109 -9.26 2.72 -3.89
C ALA A 109 -9.39 2.55 -5.40
N ILE A 110 -10.61 2.24 -5.88
CA ILE A 110 -10.91 2.17 -7.32
C ILE A 110 -10.67 3.53 -7.97
N VAL A 111 -11.17 4.62 -7.38
CA VAL A 111 -10.97 5.98 -7.90
C VAL A 111 -9.48 6.33 -7.95
N LEU A 112 -8.72 6.02 -6.89
CA LEU A 112 -7.28 6.28 -6.84
C LEU A 112 -6.52 5.53 -7.95
N LEU A 113 -6.88 4.27 -8.19
CA LEU A 113 -6.31 3.47 -9.29
C LEU A 113 -6.64 4.06 -10.66
N GLN A 114 -7.90 4.49 -10.86
CA GLN A 114 -8.30 5.15 -12.11
C GLN A 114 -7.51 6.44 -12.34
N ILE A 115 -7.37 7.29 -11.31
CA ILE A 115 -6.55 8.51 -11.40
C ILE A 115 -5.12 8.17 -11.81
N GLY A 116 -4.52 7.11 -11.27
CA GLY A 116 -3.17 6.67 -11.64
C GLY A 116 -3.02 6.32 -13.13
N VAL A 117 -4.08 5.86 -13.78
CA VAL A 117 -4.10 5.56 -15.23
C VAL A 117 -4.28 6.83 -16.06
N TRP A 118 -5.20 7.72 -15.66
CA TRP A 118 -5.53 8.94 -16.40
C TRP A 118 -4.49 10.04 -16.25
N TYR A 119 -3.85 10.16 -15.09
CA TYR A 119 -2.89 11.21 -14.77
C TYR A 119 -1.74 11.35 -15.80
N PRO A 120 -1.01 10.29 -16.20
CA PRO A 120 0.05 10.42 -17.20
C PRO A 120 -0.45 10.84 -18.59
N VAL A 121 -1.72 10.54 -18.94
CA VAL A 121 -2.33 10.99 -20.19
C VAL A 121 -2.65 12.48 -20.12
N ALA A 122 -3.26 12.92 -19.01
CA ALA A 122 -3.58 14.31 -18.77
C ALA A 122 -2.31 15.20 -18.73
N VAL A 123 -1.25 14.75 -18.06
CA VAL A 123 0.02 15.50 -17.97
C VAL A 123 0.74 15.61 -19.31
N ARG A 124 0.54 14.67 -20.25
CA ARG A 124 1.10 14.77 -21.61
C ARG A 124 0.36 15.80 -22.48
N ASN A 125 -0.96 15.91 -22.29
CA ASN A 125 -1.81 16.76 -23.13
C ASN A 125 -1.90 18.20 -22.62
N LEU A 126 -1.81 18.39 -21.31
CA LEU A 126 -1.78 19.71 -20.69
C LEU A 126 -0.32 20.17 -20.62
N SER A 127 -0.02 21.36 -21.11
CA SER A 127 1.30 22.03 -21.00
C SER A 127 1.62 22.37 -19.54
N PHE A 128 1.68 21.36 -18.67
CA PHE A 128 1.92 21.54 -17.26
C PHE A 128 3.28 22.23 -17.08
N PRO A 129 3.36 23.23 -16.19
CA PRO A 129 4.64 23.82 -15.81
C PRO A 129 5.60 22.73 -15.33
N GLN A 130 6.90 22.95 -15.54
CA GLN A 130 8.00 22.00 -15.28
C GLN A 130 7.87 21.27 -13.92
N GLY A 131 7.29 21.92 -12.91
CA GLY A 131 6.98 21.32 -11.59
C GLY A 131 6.14 20.03 -11.64
N GLY A 132 5.17 19.89 -12.55
CA GLY A 132 4.35 18.68 -12.66
C GLY A 132 5.15 17.44 -13.08
N GLN A 133 6.17 17.63 -13.92
CA GLN A 133 7.05 16.55 -14.34
C GLN A 133 7.96 16.09 -13.19
N HIS A 134 8.44 17.00 -12.34
CA HIS A 134 9.23 16.62 -11.16
C HIS A 134 8.42 15.77 -10.17
N VAL A 135 7.16 16.13 -9.90
CA VAL A 135 6.29 15.35 -9.02
C VAL A 135 6.07 13.94 -9.56
N THR A 136 5.74 13.81 -10.85
CA THR A 136 5.58 12.47 -11.47
C THR A 136 6.82 11.61 -11.40
N ASN A 137 8.00 12.21 -11.64
CA ASN A 137 9.26 11.48 -11.61
C ASN A 137 9.60 11.03 -10.19
N ASN A 138 9.40 11.89 -9.19
CA ASN A 138 9.61 11.54 -7.78
C ASN A 138 8.66 10.43 -7.32
N VAL A 139 7.37 10.51 -7.67
CA VAL A 139 6.38 9.47 -7.36
C VAL A 139 6.75 8.16 -8.05
N ARG A 140 7.12 8.19 -9.33
CA ARG A 140 7.55 6.97 -10.04
C ARG A 140 8.81 6.37 -9.43
N GLN A 141 9.78 7.19 -9.04
CA GLN A 141 11.00 6.74 -8.39
C GLN A 141 10.72 6.11 -7.03
N TYR A 142 9.84 6.73 -6.24
CA TYR A 142 9.38 6.18 -4.97
C TYR A 142 8.67 4.84 -5.16
N LEU A 143 7.74 4.75 -6.12
CA LEU A 143 7.04 3.49 -6.43
C LEU A 143 8.00 2.39 -6.89
N ARG A 144 9.00 2.71 -7.73
CA ARG A 144 10.04 1.76 -8.13
C ARG A 144 10.90 1.27 -6.96
N TRP A 145 11.20 2.16 -6.01
CA TRP A 145 11.93 1.81 -4.79
C TRP A 145 11.09 0.91 -3.89
N LEU A 146 9.78 1.19 -3.80
CA LEU A 146 8.81 0.44 -3.01
C LEU A 146 8.57 -0.96 -3.58
N ASP A 147 8.46 -1.08 -4.90
CA ASP A 147 8.37 -2.34 -5.66
C ASP A 147 9.71 -3.10 -5.73
N ASN A 148 10.79 -2.51 -5.22
CA ASN A 148 12.13 -3.07 -5.23
C ASN A 148 12.59 -3.48 -6.64
N ALA A 149 12.20 -2.70 -7.65
CA ALA A 149 12.36 -3.05 -9.07
C ALA A 149 13.83 -3.29 -9.48
N ALA A 150 14.78 -2.65 -8.80
CA ALA A 150 16.21 -2.84 -9.05
C ALA A 150 16.68 -4.27 -8.72
N GLU A 151 16.19 -4.87 -7.64
CA GLU A 151 16.53 -6.24 -7.25
C GLU A 151 15.92 -7.25 -8.24
N TYR A 152 14.70 -7.00 -8.74
CA TYR A 152 14.08 -7.81 -9.81
C TYR A 152 14.89 -7.83 -11.10
N HIS A 153 15.43 -6.67 -11.53
CA HIS A 153 16.22 -6.59 -12.76
C HIS A 153 17.61 -7.23 -12.63
N ALA A 154 18.26 -7.09 -11.47
CA ALA A 154 19.53 -7.76 -11.19
C ALA A 154 19.36 -9.29 -11.22
N ASP A 155 18.27 -9.79 -10.63
CA ASP A 155 17.94 -11.21 -10.61
C ASP A 155 17.68 -11.76 -12.02
N ALA A 156 16.90 -11.06 -12.84
CA ALA A 156 16.66 -11.46 -14.22
C ALA A 156 17.97 -11.56 -15.02
N ALA A 157 18.88 -10.59 -14.86
CA ALA A 157 20.17 -10.60 -15.54
C ALA A 157 21.03 -11.82 -15.17
N THR A 158 21.03 -12.25 -13.89
CA THR A 158 21.77 -13.44 -13.46
C THR A 158 21.22 -14.74 -14.05
N VAL A 159 19.89 -14.88 -14.16
CA VAL A 159 19.24 -16.05 -14.76
C VAL A 159 19.53 -16.15 -16.27
N PHE A 160 19.53 -15.02 -16.99
CA PHE A 160 19.92 -15.03 -18.40
C PHE A 160 21.41 -15.34 -18.59
N ALA A 161 22.27 -14.95 -17.65
CA ALA A 161 23.69 -15.24 -17.69
C ALA A 161 24.01 -16.73 -17.42
N SER A 162 23.27 -17.40 -16.53
CA SER A 162 23.44 -18.84 -16.30
C SER A 162 22.96 -19.69 -17.48
N ASN A 163 21.82 -19.35 -18.08
CA ASN A 163 21.30 -20.08 -19.25
C ASN A 163 22.22 -20.01 -20.48
N ARG A 164 22.94 -18.90 -20.70
CA ARG A 164 23.93 -18.83 -21.80
C ARG A 164 25.12 -19.76 -21.60
N ARG A 165 25.53 -20.04 -20.36
CA ARG A 165 26.65 -20.97 -20.11
C ARG A 165 26.28 -22.42 -20.40
N HIS A 166 25.01 -22.78 -20.22
CA HIS A 166 24.51 -24.12 -20.52
C HIS A 166 24.23 -24.36 -22.00
N ALA A 167 24.08 -23.31 -22.81
CA ALA A 167 23.83 -23.44 -24.26
C ALA A 167 25.11 -23.67 -25.09
N HIS A 168 26.29 -23.61 -24.48
CA HIS A 168 27.59 -23.71 -25.16
C HIS A 168 28.50 -24.83 -24.63
N GLY A 169 27.96 -25.78 -23.85
CA GLY A 169 28.65 -27.00 -23.43
C GLY A 169 27.90 -28.22 -23.92
#